data_AF-A0A3E0R175-F1
#
_entry.id   AF-A0A3E0R175-F1
#
_cell.length_a   1.000
_cell.length_b   1.000
_cell.length_c   1.000
_cell.angle_alpha   90.00
_cell.angle_beta   90.00
_cell.angle_gamma   90.00
#
_symmetry.space_group_name_H-M   'P 1'
#
loop_
_entity.id
_entity.type
_entity.pdbx_description
1 polymer ?
#
loop_
_entity_poly.entity_id
_entity_poly.type
_entity_poly.pdbx_seq_one_letter_code
_entity_poly.pdbx_strand_id
1 'polypeptide(L)'
;MNVQWYCKKHGVHYPPCYVCETERLRRENEHLRAEIDRLKRGGWISLKDQNPQNGQNVWICYEIDGRRDTAESRYVNGGFIGFWGANVTHWMPLPEPPKEG
;
A
#
# COMPACT_ATOMS: atom_id res chain seq x y z
N MET A 1 -23.01 -26.31 31.20
CA MET A 1 -22.20 -25.12 31.55
C MET A 1 -22.43 -24.07 30.48
N ASN A 2 -22.99 -22.92 30.86
CA ASN A 2 -23.35 -21.84 29.94
C ASN A 2 -22.11 -20.94 29.78
N VAL A 3 -21.48 -20.92 28.61
CA VAL A 3 -20.28 -20.12 28.38
C VAL A 3 -20.72 -18.68 28.13
N GLN A 4 -20.72 -17.85 29.18
CA GLN A 4 -20.91 -16.40 29.01
C GLN A 4 -19.69 -15.80 28.34
N TRP A 5 -19.85 -15.36 27.09
CA TRP A 5 -18.81 -14.66 26.35
C TRP A 5 -18.51 -13.31 26.99
N TYR A 6 -17.25 -13.07 27.36
CA TYR A 6 -16.78 -11.86 28.03
C TYR A 6 -15.70 -11.19 27.20
N CYS A 7 -15.91 -9.91 26.88
CA CYS A 7 -14.88 -9.09 26.27
C CYS A 7 -13.90 -8.59 27.35
N LYS A 8 -12.72 -9.20 27.42
CA LYS A 8 -11.64 -8.80 28.35
C LYS A 8 -11.20 -7.35 28.20
N LYS A 9 -11.34 -6.77 27.00
CA LYS A 9 -10.89 -5.41 26.71
C LYS A 9 -11.83 -4.34 27.27
N HIS A 10 -13.14 -4.59 27.25
CA HIS A 10 -14.15 -3.58 27.58
C HIS A 10 -15.07 -4.00 28.74
N GLY A 11 -14.85 -5.16 29.35
CA GLY A 11 -15.59 -5.60 30.54
C GLY A 11 -17.05 -5.98 30.29
N VAL A 12 -17.45 -6.24 29.03
CA VAL A 12 -18.86 -6.50 28.66
C VAL A 12 -19.13 -7.98 28.38
N HIS A 13 -20.30 -8.47 28.82
CA HIS A 13 -20.74 -9.87 28.71
C HIS A 13 -21.64 -10.19 27.49
N TYR A 14 -21.67 -9.30 26.49
CA TYR A 14 -22.49 -9.47 25.29
C TYR A 14 -21.62 -9.62 24.03
N PRO A 15 -21.79 -10.71 23.26
CA PRO A 15 -21.25 -10.82 21.92
C PRO A 15 -22.22 -10.26 20.86
N PRO A 16 -21.71 -9.61 19.80
CA PRO A 16 -20.36 -9.07 19.69
C PRO A 16 -20.17 -7.87 20.63
N CYS A 17 -18.94 -7.67 21.12
CA CYS A 17 -18.61 -6.42 21.82
C CYS A 17 -18.66 -5.28 20.80
N TYR A 18 -19.74 -4.50 20.82
CA TYR A 18 -19.97 -3.41 19.88
C TYR A 18 -18.80 -2.40 19.84
N VAL A 19 -18.10 -2.19 20.95
CA VAL A 19 -16.91 -1.32 21.00
C VAL A 19 -15.75 -1.92 20.20
N CYS A 20 -15.40 -3.19 20.43
CA CYS A 20 -14.37 -3.88 19.65
C CYS A 20 -14.74 -3.94 18.16
N GLU A 21 -16.01 -4.17 17.85
CA GLU A 21 -16.48 -4.23 16.48
C GLU A 21 -16.40 -2.86 15.80
N THR A 22 -16.78 -1.79 16.51
CA THR A 22 -16.65 -0.43 16.01
C THR A 22 -15.19 -0.06 15.76
N GLU A 23 -14.27 -0.44 16.65
CA GLU A 23 -12.83 -0.24 16.45
C GLU A 23 -12.30 -1.01 15.23
N ARG A 24 -12.72 -2.27 15.05
CA ARG A 24 -12.39 -3.09 13.88
C ARG A 24 -12.86 -2.41 12.60
N LEU A 25 -14.14 -2.03 12.56
CA LEU A 25 -14.76 -1.38 11.41
C LEU A 25 -14.12 -0.02 11.09
N ARG A 26 -13.68 0.73 12.11
CA ARG A 26 -12.94 1.99 11.90
C ARG A 26 -11.60 1.75 11.20
N ARG A 27 -10.81 0.78 11.67
CA ARG A 27 -9.54 0.40 11.04
C ARG A 27 -9.73 -0.07 9.60
N GLU A 28 -10.76 -0.88 9.37
CA GLU A 28 -11.12 -1.39 8.05
C GLU A 28 -11.54 -0.25 7.11
N ASN A 29 -12.37 0.69 7.57
CA ASN A 29 -12.75 1.87 6.79
C ASN A 29 -11.55 2.76 6.45
N GLU A 30 -10.63 2.96 7.39
CA GLU A 30 -9.41 3.74 7.16
C GLU A 30 -8.53 3.08 6.09
N HIS A 31 -8.35 1.76 6.17
CA HIS A 31 -7.64 1.00 5.16
C HIS A 31 -8.31 1.10 3.77
N LEU A 32 -9.62 0.91 3.70
CA LEU A 32 -10.38 1.02 2.44
C LEU A 32 -10.32 2.43 1.85
N ARG A 33 -10.35 3.48 2.68
CA ARG A 33 -10.19 4.87 2.21
C ARG A 33 -8.81 5.10 1.62
N ALA A 34 -7.76 4.61 2.28
CA ALA A 34 -6.40 4.68 1.75
C ALA A 34 -6.26 3.94 0.42
N GLU A 35 -6.91 2.79 0.29
CA GLU A 35 -6.91 2.00 -0.95
C GLU A 35 -7.66 2.71 -2.09
N ILE A 36 -8.83 3.27 -1.81
CA ILE A 36 -9.59 4.09 -2.78
C ILE A 36 -8.75 5.27 -3.24
N ASP A 37 -8.08 5.98 -2.33
CA ASP A 37 -7.25 7.12 -2.70
C ASP A 37 -6.01 6.71 -3.50
N ARG A 38 -5.43 5.54 -3.23
CA ARG A 38 -4.37 4.94 -4.08
C ARG A 38 -4.88 4.65 -5.49
N LEU A 39 -6.06 4.04 -5.61
CA LEU A 39 -6.68 3.73 -6.90
C LEU A 39 -7.04 4.99 -7.68
N LYS A 40 -7.53 6.05 -7.02
CA LYS A 40 -7.77 7.36 -7.64
C LYS A 40 -6.51 8.00 -8.22
N ARG A 41 -5.34 7.73 -7.65
CA ARG A 41 -4.02 8.14 -8.20
C ARG A 41 -3.51 7.22 -9.31
N GLY A 42 -4.34 6.33 -9.84
CA GLY A 42 -3.93 5.38 -10.88
C GLY A 42 -2.96 4.31 -10.40
N GLY A 43 -2.88 4.06 -9.08
CA GLY A 43 -1.97 3.06 -8.51
C GLY A 43 -0.54 3.55 -8.24
N TRP A 44 -0.23 4.82 -8.54
CA TRP A 44 1.07 5.41 -8.24
C TRP A 44 1.25 5.68 -6.73
N ILE A 45 2.41 5.30 -6.21
CA ILE A 45 2.83 5.42 -4.82
C ILE A 45 3.99 6.42 -4.76
N SER A 46 3.91 7.42 -3.89
CA SER A 46 5.01 8.37 -3.71
C SER A 46 6.16 7.73 -2.97
N LEU A 47 7.40 7.98 -3.40
CA LEU A 47 8.59 7.56 -2.65
C LEU A 47 8.71 8.20 -1.26
N LYS A 48 7.98 9.30 -1.03
CA LYS A 48 7.86 9.92 0.30
C LYS A 48 7.00 9.10 1.26
N ASP A 49 6.04 8.34 0.72
CA ASP A 49 5.13 7.53 1.51
C ASP A 49 5.70 6.13 1.74
N GLN A 50 6.21 5.51 0.68
CA GLN A 50 6.69 4.14 0.71
C GLN A 50 7.68 3.86 -0.41
N ASN A 51 8.77 3.17 -0.09
CA ASN A 51 9.72 2.66 -1.09
C ASN A 51 9.29 1.27 -1.59
N PRO A 52 9.66 0.89 -2.83
CA PRO A 52 9.55 -0.49 -3.27
C PRO A 52 10.38 -1.43 -2.39
N GLN A 53 10.10 -2.72 -2.46
CA GLN A 53 10.93 -3.73 -1.81
C GLN A 53 12.26 -3.88 -2.54
N ASN A 54 13.33 -4.17 -1.78
CA ASN A 54 14.64 -4.40 -2.39
C ASN A 54 14.60 -5.61 -3.33
N GLY A 55 15.05 -5.43 -4.56
CA GLY A 55 15.01 -6.41 -5.64
C GLY A 55 13.73 -6.41 -6.47
N GLN A 56 12.74 -5.56 -6.19
CA GLN A 56 11.44 -5.52 -6.87
C GLN A 56 11.53 -4.78 -8.22
N ASN A 57 10.88 -5.32 -9.25
CA ASN A 57 10.66 -4.65 -10.54
C ASN A 57 9.38 -3.82 -10.47
N VAL A 58 9.44 -2.57 -10.91
CA VAL A 58 8.36 -1.59 -10.82
C VAL A 58 8.38 -0.64 -12.02
N TRP A 59 7.25 -0.01 -12.30
CA TRP A 59 7.22 1.22 -13.08
C TRP A 59 7.62 2.39 -12.18
N ILE A 60 8.41 3.31 -12.72
CA ILE A 60 8.83 4.55 -12.06
C ILE A 60 8.36 5.75 -12.86
N CYS A 61 8.10 6.86 -12.16
CA CYS A 61 7.92 8.18 -12.75
C CYS A 61 9.14 9.03 -12.40
N TYR A 62 9.89 9.44 -13.42
CA TYR A 62 11.15 10.16 -13.27
C TYR A 62 11.12 11.49 -14.02
N GLU A 63 11.96 12.42 -13.57
CA GLU A 63 12.17 13.71 -14.21
C GLU A 63 13.64 13.89 -14.57
N ILE A 64 13.89 14.29 -15.82
CA ILE A 64 15.21 14.64 -16.36
C ILE A 64 15.06 15.86 -17.26
N ASP A 65 15.92 16.87 -17.08
CA ASP A 65 15.90 18.13 -17.84
C ASP A 65 14.52 18.82 -17.90
N GLY A 66 13.76 18.75 -16.80
CA GLY A 66 12.41 19.33 -16.68
C GLY A 66 11.32 18.57 -17.44
N ARG A 67 11.63 17.39 -18.00
CA ARG A 67 10.66 16.49 -18.63
C ARG A 67 10.36 15.32 -17.73
N ARG A 68 9.06 15.02 -17.58
CA ARG A 68 8.56 13.88 -16.81
C ARG A 68 8.19 12.74 -17.75
N ASP A 69 8.63 11.55 -17.40
CA ASP A 69 8.34 10.32 -18.14
C ASP A 69 8.23 9.12 -17.19
N THR A 70 7.90 7.94 -17.74
CA THR A 70 7.80 6.68 -17.01
C THR A 70 8.70 5.60 -17.62
N ALA A 71 9.28 4.75 -16.79
CA ALA A 71 10.10 3.62 -17.23
C ALA A 71 9.95 2.42 -16.29
N GLU A 72 10.28 1.22 -16.75
CA GLU A 72 10.47 0.06 -15.87
C GLU A 72 11.88 0.10 -15.25
N SER A 73 11.99 -0.18 -13.95
CA SER A 73 13.28 -0.32 -13.27
C SER A 73 13.18 -1.30 -12.10
N ARG A 74 14.35 -1.80 -11.68
CA ARG A 74 14.50 -2.62 -10.49
C ARG A 74 15.02 -1.76 -9.34
N TYR A 75 14.34 -1.82 -8.20
CA TYR A 75 14.76 -1.12 -6.99
C TYR A 75 15.79 -1.94 -6.24
N VAL A 76 17.02 -1.43 -6.06
CA VAL A 76 18.12 -2.13 -5.38
C VAL A 76 18.91 -1.15 -4.51
N ASN A 77 19.18 -1.53 -3.26
CA ASN A 77 20.00 -0.78 -2.30
C ASN A 77 19.61 0.70 -2.15
N GLY A 78 18.32 1.00 -2.15
CA GLY A 78 17.83 2.37 -1.98
C GLY A 78 17.68 3.18 -3.26
N GLY A 79 17.92 2.60 -4.44
CA GLY A 79 17.86 3.30 -5.72
C GLY A 79 17.30 2.48 -6.86
N PHE A 80 17.09 3.14 -8.00
CA PHE A 80 16.57 2.54 -9.23
C PHE A 80 17.70 2.31 -10.23
N ILE A 81 17.89 1.06 -10.64
CA ILE A 81 18.94 0.69 -11.60
C ILE A 81 18.74 1.48 -12.90
N GLY A 82 19.79 2.19 -13.34
CA GLY A 82 19.79 3.00 -14.56
C GLY A 82 19.30 4.44 -14.37
N PHE A 83 18.82 4.82 -13.18
CA PHE A 83 18.21 6.14 -12.91
C PHE A 83 18.90 6.91 -11.78
N TRP A 84 20.18 6.63 -11.50
CA TRP A 84 20.95 7.24 -10.38
C TRP A 84 21.11 8.76 -10.45
N GLY A 85 20.88 9.38 -11.62
CA GLY A 85 20.90 10.84 -11.81
C GLY A 85 19.53 11.45 -12.13
N ALA A 86 18.47 10.65 -12.19
CA ALA A 86 17.13 11.12 -12.47
C ALA A 86 16.36 11.36 -11.16
N ASN A 87 15.48 12.36 -11.15
CA ASN A 87 14.60 12.60 -10.01
C ASN A 87 13.38 11.67 -10.10
N VAL A 88 13.47 10.49 -9.49
CA VAL A 88 12.34 9.57 -9.38
C VAL A 88 11.42 10.02 -8.25
N THR A 89 10.12 10.16 -8.52
CA THR A 89 9.15 10.71 -7.56
C THR A 89 8.09 9.71 -7.11
N HIS A 90 7.67 8.83 -8.01
CA HIS A 90 6.62 7.85 -7.77
C HIS A 90 6.99 6.52 -8.41
N TRP A 91 6.39 5.45 -7.89
CA TRP A 91 6.50 4.11 -8.46
C TRP A 91 5.13 3.41 -8.43
N MET A 92 4.97 2.37 -9.22
CA MET A 92 3.84 1.45 -9.13
C MET A 92 4.31 0.02 -9.42
N PRO A 93 3.74 -1.01 -8.77
CA PRO A 93 4.07 -2.39 -9.06
C PRO A 93 3.75 -2.72 -10.52
N LEU A 94 4.54 -3.61 -11.13
CA LEU A 94 4.17 -4.21 -12.42
C LEU A 94 2.86 -5.00 -12.25
N PRO A 95 2.00 -5.05 -13.29
CA PRO A 95 0.85 -5.94 -13.28
C PRO A 95 1.30 -7.39 -13.14
N GLU A 96 0.46 -8.23 -12.54
CA GLU A 96 0.72 -9.67 -12.55
C GLU A 96 0.82 -10.16 -14.01
N PRO A 97 1.80 -11.01 -14.34
CA PRO A 97 1.85 -11.63 -15.66
C PRO A 97 0.52 -12.32 -15.98
N PRO A 98 0.10 -12.34 -17.26
CA PRO A 98 -1.09 -13.08 -17.65
C PRO A 98 -0.92 -14.55 -17.24
N LYS A 99 -1.99 -15.15 -16.70
CA LYS A 99 -2.02 -16.59 -16.46
C LYS A 99 -2.06 -17.28 -17.81
N GLU A 100 -1.11 -18.17 -18.08
CA GLU A 100 -1.17 -19.04 -19.25
C GLU A 100 -2.48 -19.87 -19.17
N GLY A 101 -3.23 -19.88 -20.28
CA GLY A 101 -4.50 -20.59 -20.40
C GLY A 101 -4.33 -22.03 -20.82
#